data_AF-A0A931HR08-F1
#
_entry.id   AF-A0A931HR08-F1
#
_cell.length_a   1.000
_cell.length_b   1.000
_cell.length_c   1.000
_cell.angle_alpha   90.00
_cell.angle_beta   90.00
_cell.angle_gamma   90.00
#
_symmetry.space_group_name_H-M   'P 1'
#
loop_
_entity.id
_entity.type
_entity.pdbx_description
1 polymer ?
#
loop_
_entity_poly.entity_id
_entity_poly.type
_entity_poly.pdbx_seq_one_letter_code
_entity_poly.pdbx_strand_id
1 'polypeptide(L)'
;MADVNDAKAGALAEELGNKAVYVRTDVLDSASIEAALAAADELGTLRYAVIAHGGFGVLEKVVNRDGSPHTFEGFTDTIALYLSGTYNVLRLTAAKIAELDPKPNGERGAIVMTSSIAGYEGQIGQSAYAAAKGGVNALTLTGARDLSAVGIRLNSIAPGTVRTPIMEFLGEEKLAKFAESVPFPKRLGTPDEYAFLAQHLLENPYINGEVVRLDGAQRFQPK
;
A
#
# COMPACT_ATOMS: atom_id res chain seq x y z
N MET A 1 -11.55 3.03 -8.90
CA MET A 1 -11.10 3.46 -7.55
C MET A 1 -11.89 2.69 -6.51
N ALA A 2 -11.20 2.16 -5.51
CA ALA A 2 -11.76 1.32 -4.46
C ALA A 2 -11.41 1.96 -3.10
N ASP A 3 -12.40 2.46 -2.35
CA ASP A 3 -12.19 3.19 -1.09
C ASP A 3 -13.44 3.11 -0.21
N VAL A 4 -13.31 3.34 1.10
CA VAL A 4 -14.45 3.46 2.05
C VAL A 4 -14.91 4.90 2.24
N ASN A 5 -14.20 5.88 1.68
CA ASN A 5 -14.53 7.30 1.74
C ASN A 5 -15.40 7.72 0.55
N ASP A 6 -16.72 7.52 0.67
CA ASP A 6 -17.66 7.75 -0.43
C ASP A 6 -17.59 9.18 -0.98
N ALA A 7 -17.48 10.18 -0.09
CA ALA A 7 -17.49 11.59 -0.47
C ALA A 7 -16.25 11.98 -1.29
N LYS A 8 -15.04 11.66 -0.82
CA LYS A 8 -13.81 12.02 -1.54
C LYS A 8 -13.63 11.21 -2.81
N ALA A 9 -13.87 9.90 -2.74
CA ALA A 9 -13.66 9.01 -3.88
C ALA A 9 -14.72 9.20 -4.97
N GLY A 10 -15.97 9.48 -4.60
CA GLY A 10 -17.03 9.84 -5.53
C GLY A 10 -16.72 11.14 -6.28
N ALA A 11 -16.37 12.21 -5.56
CA ALA A 11 -16.02 13.49 -6.17
C ALA A 11 -14.83 13.38 -7.14
N LEU A 12 -13.80 12.60 -6.77
CA LEU A 12 -12.65 12.39 -7.65
C LEU A 12 -13.00 11.55 -8.90
N ALA A 13 -13.88 10.54 -8.78
CA ALA A 13 -14.34 9.80 -9.94
C ALA A 13 -15.12 10.69 -10.93
N GLU A 14 -15.95 11.60 -10.42
CA GLU A 14 -16.65 12.59 -11.24
C GLU A 14 -15.68 13.55 -11.94
N GLU A 15 -14.67 14.06 -11.22
CA GLU A 15 -13.63 14.94 -11.77
C GLU A 15 -12.84 14.27 -12.91
N LEU A 16 -12.47 12.99 -12.74
CA LEU A 16 -11.70 12.22 -13.72
C LEU A 16 -12.54 11.74 -14.92
N GLY A 17 -13.87 11.81 -14.83
CA GLY A 17 -14.80 11.49 -15.90
C GLY A 17 -14.91 10.00 -16.23
N ASN A 18 -15.27 9.69 -17.48
CA ASN A 18 -15.74 8.36 -17.90
C ASN A 18 -14.71 7.21 -17.83
N LYS A 19 -13.44 7.49 -17.51
CA LYS A 19 -12.40 6.48 -17.32
C LYS A 19 -12.13 6.15 -15.86
N ALA A 20 -12.87 6.76 -14.94
CA ALA A 20 -12.78 6.50 -13.51
C ALA A 20 -14.16 6.09 -12.97
N VAL A 21 -14.20 4.97 -12.26
CA VAL A 21 -15.37 4.56 -11.48
C VAL A 21 -14.99 4.48 -10.02
N TYR A 22 -15.89 4.89 -9.13
CA TYR A 22 -15.76 4.66 -7.69
C TYR A 22 -16.60 3.44 -7.28
N VAL A 23 -16.01 2.56 -6.47
CA VAL A 23 -16.72 1.48 -5.79
C VAL A 23 -16.35 1.53 -4.30
N ARG A 24 -17.37 1.58 -3.43
CA ARG A 24 -17.16 1.45 -1.99
C ARG A 24 -16.55 0.10 -1.67
N THR A 25 -15.30 0.10 -1.22
CA THR A 25 -14.51 -1.14 -1.08
C THR A 25 -13.85 -1.24 0.28
N ASP A 26 -14.25 -2.25 1.06
CA ASP A 26 -13.53 -2.67 2.27
C ASP A 26 -12.58 -3.82 1.91
N VAL A 27 -11.28 -3.62 2.17
CA VAL A 27 -10.22 -4.62 1.89
C VAL A 27 -10.32 -5.87 2.76
N LEU A 28 -11.11 -5.84 3.84
CA LEU A 28 -11.38 -6.98 4.70
C LEU A 28 -12.59 -7.80 4.23
N ASP A 29 -13.39 -7.28 3.30
CA ASP A 29 -14.55 -7.96 2.73
C ASP A 29 -14.27 -8.43 1.30
N SER A 30 -14.28 -9.74 1.11
CA SER A 30 -14.02 -10.34 -0.21
C SER A 30 -15.08 -9.98 -1.23
N ALA A 31 -16.36 -9.93 -0.84
CA ALA A 31 -17.44 -9.57 -1.75
C ALA A 31 -17.33 -8.11 -2.19
N SER A 32 -16.90 -7.23 -1.28
CA SER A 32 -16.63 -5.82 -1.57
C SER A 32 -15.49 -5.65 -2.60
N ILE A 33 -14.40 -6.41 -2.45
CA ILE A 33 -13.29 -6.41 -3.42
C ILE A 33 -13.75 -6.97 -4.77
N GLU A 34 -14.46 -8.09 -4.78
CA GLU A 34 -14.97 -8.71 -6.02
C GLU A 34 -15.88 -7.75 -6.80
N ALA A 35 -16.72 -6.98 -6.12
CA ALA A 35 -17.53 -5.94 -6.75
C ALA A 35 -16.67 -4.84 -7.39
N ALA A 36 -15.59 -4.42 -6.73
CA ALA A 36 -14.66 -3.44 -7.30
C ALA A 36 -13.92 -3.99 -8.54
N LEU A 37 -13.53 -5.26 -8.50
CA LEU A 37 -12.90 -5.94 -9.64
C LEU A 37 -13.88 -6.14 -10.81
N ALA A 38 -15.15 -6.41 -10.54
CA ALA A 38 -16.18 -6.48 -11.57
C ALA A 38 -16.41 -5.11 -12.24
N ALA A 39 -16.48 -4.04 -11.46
CA ALA A 39 -16.60 -2.69 -12.01
C ALA A 39 -15.36 -2.26 -12.83
N ALA A 40 -14.18 -2.78 -12.50
CA ALA A 40 -12.97 -2.50 -13.28
C ALA A 40 -13.02 -3.12 -14.69
N ASP A 41 -13.65 -4.30 -14.85
CA ASP A 41 -13.80 -4.94 -16.17
C ASP A 41 -14.65 -4.12 -17.14
N GLU A 42 -15.62 -3.37 -16.62
CA GLU A 42 -16.46 -2.47 -17.42
C GLU A 42 -15.66 -1.30 -18.01
N LEU A 43 -14.50 -0.96 -17.42
CA LEU A 43 -13.59 0.06 -17.95
C LEU A 43 -12.57 -0.50 -18.95
N GLY A 44 -12.40 -1.83 -18.98
CA GLY A 44 -11.44 -2.53 -19.83
C GLY A 44 -10.78 -3.70 -19.11
N THR A 45 -9.83 -4.35 -19.78
CA THR A 45 -9.15 -5.53 -19.21
C THR A 45 -8.30 -5.16 -17.99
N LEU A 46 -8.68 -5.65 -16.81
CA LEU A 46 -7.94 -5.45 -15.57
C LEU A 46 -6.59 -6.21 -15.59
N ARG A 47 -5.49 -5.51 -15.90
CA ARG A 47 -4.13 -6.08 -15.87
C ARG A 47 -3.27 -5.60 -14.71
N TYR A 48 -3.72 -4.57 -14.00
CA TYR A 48 -2.88 -3.87 -13.02
C TYR A 48 -3.65 -3.53 -11.76
N ALA A 49 -2.97 -3.57 -10.62
CA ALA A 49 -3.49 -3.04 -9.37
C ALA A 49 -2.39 -2.39 -8.54
N VAL A 50 -2.77 -1.35 -7.80
CA VAL A 50 -1.94 -0.73 -6.76
C VAL A 50 -2.69 -0.83 -5.44
N ILE A 51 -2.15 -1.59 -4.50
CA ILE A 51 -2.73 -1.81 -3.18
C ILE A 51 -2.14 -0.75 -2.25
N ALA A 52 -2.82 0.41 -2.19
CA ALA A 52 -2.37 1.62 -1.47
C ALA A 52 -3.31 2.07 -0.36
N HIS A 53 -4.18 1.19 0.15
CA HIS A 53 -5.07 1.54 1.24
C HIS A 53 -4.29 1.88 2.51
N GLY A 54 -4.84 2.84 3.25
CA GLY A 54 -4.31 3.31 4.52
C GLY A 54 -5.42 3.39 5.57
N GLY A 55 -5.05 3.79 6.77
CA GLY A 55 -5.98 3.96 7.88
C GLY A 55 -5.30 4.66 9.05
N PHE A 56 -6.07 4.88 10.11
CA PHE A 56 -5.53 5.40 11.35
C PHE A 56 -4.81 4.29 12.10
N GLY A 57 -3.54 4.51 12.43
CA GLY A 57 -2.76 3.62 13.30
C GLY A 57 -2.81 4.10 14.74
N VAL A 58 -2.93 3.17 15.69
CA VAL A 58 -2.74 3.45 17.12
C VAL A 58 -1.24 3.40 17.41
N LEU A 59 -0.70 4.46 18.03
CA LEU A 59 0.66 4.44 18.57
C LEU A 59 0.61 3.89 20.00
N GLU A 60 1.02 2.64 20.17
CA GLU A 60 1.00 1.96 21.46
C GLU A 60 2.27 1.15 21.67
N LYS A 61 2.88 1.28 22.85
CA LYS A 61 4.09 0.52 23.19
C LYS A 61 3.70 -0.88 23.60
N VAL A 62 4.58 -1.86 23.39
CA VAL A 62 4.39 -3.23 23.89
C VAL A 62 4.07 -3.24 25.40
N VAL A 63 4.74 -2.37 26.16
CA VAL A 63 4.38 -2.00 27.54
C VAL A 63 4.25 -0.48 27.60
N ASN A 64 3.07 -0.01 28.00
CA ASN A 64 2.75 1.40 28.15
C ASN A 64 3.43 2.00 29.38
N ARG A 65 3.40 3.34 29.48
CA ARG A 65 4.11 4.06 30.55
C ARG A 65 3.54 3.78 31.94
N ASP A 66 2.24 3.46 32.01
CA ASP A 66 1.54 3.04 33.23
C ASP A 66 1.73 1.55 33.56
N GLY A 67 2.48 0.82 32.74
CA GLY A 67 2.73 -0.61 32.90
C GLY A 67 1.67 -1.51 32.25
N SER A 68 0.62 -0.97 31.63
CA SER A 68 -0.36 -1.78 30.91
C SER A 68 0.26 -2.40 29.64
N PRO A 69 -0.16 -3.59 29.21
CA PRO A 69 0.27 -4.14 27.92
C PRO A 69 -0.40 -3.40 26.77
N HIS A 70 0.21 -3.49 25.58
CA HIS A 70 -0.47 -3.18 24.32
C HIS A 70 -1.75 -4.01 24.21
N THR A 71 -2.86 -3.39 23.81
CA THR A 71 -4.11 -4.11 23.57
C THR A 71 -3.92 -5.16 22.46
N PHE A 72 -4.39 -6.39 22.67
CA PHE A 72 -4.32 -7.42 21.63
C PHE A 72 -5.15 -7.01 20.41
N GLU A 73 -6.33 -6.41 20.64
CA GLU A 73 -7.22 -5.88 19.61
C GLU A 73 -6.52 -4.84 18.71
N GLY A 74 -5.84 -3.85 19.30
CA GLY A 74 -5.12 -2.84 18.50
C GLY A 74 -4.01 -3.43 17.63
N PHE A 75 -3.35 -4.50 18.10
CA PHE A 75 -2.38 -5.24 17.28
C PHE A 75 -3.08 -6.00 16.14
N THR A 76 -4.13 -6.77 16.46
CA THR A 76 -4.83 -7.58 15.45
C THR A 76 -5.53 -6.75 14.40
N ASP A 77 -6.09 -5.59 14.75
CA ASP A 77 -6.74 -4.68 13.81
C ASP A 77 -5.73 -4.07 12.83
N THR A 78 -4.55 -3.69 13.33
CA THR A 78 -3.45 -3.21 12.50
C THR A 78 -2.98 -4.29 11.52
N ILE A 79 -2.84 -5.53 11.99
CA ILE A 79 -2.48 -6.67 11.13
C ILE A 79 -3.57 -6.95 10.11
N ALA A 80 -4.85 -6.96 10.53
CA ALA A 80 -5.98 -7.19 9.66
C ALA A 80 -5.97 -6.17 8.52
N LEU A 81 -5.94 -4.88 8.83
CA LEU A 81 -5.99 -3.82 7.82
C LEU A 81 -4.78 -3.87 6.87
N TYR A 82 -3.55 -3.84 7.39
CA TYR A 82 -2.37 -3.61 6.55
C TYR A 82 -1.75 -4.86 5.95
N LEU A 83 -1.90 -6.03 6.58
CA LEU A 83 -1.35 -7.29 6.08
C LEU A 83 -2.44 -8.17 5.49
N SER A 84 -3.46 -8.55 6.28
CA SER A 84 -4.52 -9.45 5.81
C SER A 84 -5.35 -8.83 4.68
N GLY A 85 -5.70 -7.54 4.78
CA GLY A 85 -6.41 -6.80 3.74
C GLY A 85 -5.59 -6.67 2.45
N THR A 86 -4.28 -6.41 2.57
CA THR A 86 -3.36 -6.42 1.42
C THR A 86 -3.34 -7.78 0.74
N TYR A 87 -3.24 -8.86 1.51
CA TYR A 87 -3.26 -10.22 0.97
C TYR A 87 -4.62 -10.57 0.34
N ASN A 88 -5.73 -10.10 0.91
CA ASN A 88 -7.08 -10.32 0.40
C ASN A 88 -7.29 -9.67 -0.97
N VAL A 89 -6.86 -8.41 -1.11
CA VAL A 89 -6.88 -7.72 -2.41
C VAL A 89 -5.92 -8.40 -3.40
N LEU A 90 -4.71 -8.77 -2.96
CA LEU A 90 -3.72 -9.44 -3.79
C LEU A 90 -4.27 -10.75 -4.38
N ARG A 91 -4.80 -11.65 -3.55
CA ARG A 91 -5.24 -12.97 -4.00
C ARG A 91 -6.40 -12.89 -5.01
N LEU A 92 -7.36 -11.99 -4.78
CA LEU A 92 -8.54 -11.84 -5.64
C LEU A 92 -8.17 -11.16 -6.97
N THR A 93 -7.36 -10.11 -6.90
CA THR A 93 -6.85 -9.43 -8.10
C THR A 93 -5.99 -10.35 -8.94
N ALA A 94 -5.05 -11.08 -8.32
CA ALA A 94 -4.14 -11.97 -9.02
C ALA A 94 -4.89 -13.14 -9.68
N ALA A 95 -5.89 -13.72 -9.01
CA ALA A 95 -6.75 -14.75 -9.60
C ALA A 95 -7.43 -14.24 -10.87
N LYS A 96 -7.98 -13.03 -10.84
CA LYS A 96 -8.62 -12.42 -12.00
C LYS A 96 -7.65 -12.12 -13.15
N ILE A 97 -6.47 -11.57 -12.85
CA ILE A 97 -5.43 -11.33 -13.86
C ILE A 97 -4.95 -12.66 -14.48
N ALA A 98 -4.91 -13.75 -13.71
CA ALA A 98 -4.43 -15.05 -14.19
C ALA A 98 -5.34 -15.68 -15.27
N GLU A 99 -6.61 -15.29 -15.33
CA GLU A 99 -7.56 -15.74 -16.36
C GLU A 99 -7.31 -15.12 -17.74
N LEU A 100 -6.54 -14.02 -17.80
CA LEU A 100 -6.30 -13.30 -19.04
C LEU A 100 -5.37 -14.04 -19.99
N ASP A 101 -5.50 -13.78 -21.28
CA ASP A 101 -4.45 -14.14 -22.22
C ASP A 101 -3.16 -13.34 -21.92
N PRO A 102 -1.99 -13.99 -21.96
CA PRO A 102 -0.71 -13.31 -21.80
C PRO A 102 -0.46 -12.40 -23.00
N LYS A 103 0.22 -11.28 -22.75
CA LYS A 103 0.80 -10.43 -23.80
C LYS A 103 1.90 -11.21 -24.55
N PRO A 104 2.41 -10.70 -25.70
CA PRO A 104 3.47 -11.37 -26.46
C PRO A 104 4.76 -11.68 -25.67
N ASN A 105 5.03 -10.94 -24.59
CA ASN A 105 6.17 -11.19 -23.70
C ASN A 105 5.89 -12.22 -22.59
N GLY A 106 4.73 -12.86 -22.60
CA GLY A 106 4.30 -13.84 -21.59
C GLY A 106 3.63 -13.23 -20.35
N GLU A 107 3.61 -11.90 -20.20
CA GLU A 107 3.04 -11.22 -19.03
C GLU A 107 1.52 -11.09 -19.13
N ARG A 108 0.79 -11.46 -18.08
CA ARG A 108 -0.64 -11.18 -17.94
C ARG A 108 -0.90 -9.83 -17.27
N GLY A 109 -0.11 -9.49 -16.25
CA GLY A 109 -0.27 -8.25 -15.51
C GLY A 109 0.81 -8.01 -14.46
N ALA A 110 0.63 -6.96 -13.67
CA ALA A 110 1.53 -6.58 -12.58
C ALA A 110 0.76 -5.95 -11.42
N ILE A 111 1.21 -6.21 -10.19
CA ILE A 111 0.60 -5.69 -8.97
C ILE A 111 1.69 -4.98 -8.15
N VAL A 112 1.35 -3.81 -7.61
CA VAL A 112 2.19 -3.06 -6.67
C VAL A 112 1.51 -3.04 -5.31
N MET A 113 2.20 -3.48 -4.26
CA MET A 113 1.73 -3.34 -2.89
C MET A 113 2.40 -2.15 -2.18
N THR A 114 1.77 -1.67 -1.13
CA THR A 114 2.33 -0.61 -0.28
C THR A 114 2.79 -1.17 1.05
N SER A 115 4.10 -1.24 1.22
CA SER A 115 4.75 -1.48 2.49
C SER A 115 5.04 -0.16 3.24
N SER A 116 6.14 -0.09 3.99
CA SER A 116 6.71 1.10 4.62
C SER A 116 8.15 0.82 5.04
N ILE A 117 8.98 1.85 5.13
CA ILE A 117 10.30 1.69 5.76
C ILE A 117 10.21 1.32 7.25
N ALA A 118 9.06 1.53 7.90
CA ALA A 118 8.79 1.01 9.24
C ALA A 118 8.85 -0.53 9.31
N GLY A 119 8.63 -1.23 8.19
CA GLY A 119 8.83 -2.69 8.10
C GLY A 119 10.29 -3.13 8.13
N TYR A 120 11.24 -2.20 7.96
CA TYR A 120 12.68 -2.42 8.16
C TYR A 120 13.17 -1.79 9.47
N GLU A 121 12.66 -0.60 9.80
CA GLU A 121 13.17 0.30 10.83
C GLU A 121 12.01 0.80 11.71
N GLY A 122 11.29 -0.13 12.36
CA GLY A 122 10.14 0.20 13.19
C GLY A 122 10.49 1.15 14.35
N GLN A 123 9.63 2.14 14.60
CA GLN A 123 9.81 3.11 15.68
C GLN A 123 9.12 2.67 16.99
N ILE A 124 9.50 3.29 18.11
CA ILE A 124 8.87 3.05 19.42
C ILE A 124 7.38 3.38 19.33
N GLY A 125 6.54 2.42 19.75
CA GLY A 125 5.08 2.56 19.70
C GLY A 125 4.44 2.12 18.38
N GLN A 126 5.23 1.64 17.41
CA GLN A 126 4.74 1.18 16.11
C GLN A 126 4.91 -0.32 15.89
N SER A 127 4.98 -1.12 16.96
CA SER A 127 5.27 -2.57 16.84
C SER A 127 4.28 -3.31 15.94
N ALA A 128 2.97 -3.02 16.04
CA ALA A 128 1.95 -3.59 15.18
C ALA A 128 2.11 -3.17 13.70
N TYR A 129 2.35 -1.89 13.46
CA TYR A 129 2.52 -1.36 12.10
C TYR A 129 3.80 -1.89 11.43
N ALA A 130 4.91 -1.91 12.17
CA ALA A 130 6.17 -2.48 11.73
C ALA A 130 6.04 -3.98 11.41
N ALA A 131 5.34 -4.75 12.24
CA ALA A 131 5.05 -6.16 11.99
C ALA A 131 4.20 -6.35 10.72
N ALA A 132 3.13 -5.57 10.55
CA ALA A 132 2.27 -5.67 9.37
C ALA A 132 3.02 -5.33 8.07
N LYS A 133 3.75 -4.20 8.04
CA LYS A 133 4.52 -3.76 6.87
C LYS A 133 5.76 -4.64 6.63
N GLY A 134 6.39 -5.17 7.67
CA GLY A 134 7.41 -6.22 7.56
C GLY A 134 6.85 -7.49 6.91
N GLY A 135 5.62 -7.87 7.23
CA GLY A 135 4.88 -8.94 6.56
C GLY A 135 4.70 -8.68 5.07
N VAL A 136 4.33 -7.46 4.67
CA VAL A 136 4.21 -7.07 3.24
C VAL A 136 5.57 -7.12 2.53
N ASN A 137 6.66 -6.69 3.19
CA ASN A 137 8.02 -6.84 2.65
C ASN A 137 8.35 -8.31 2.34
N ALA A 138 8.13 -9.20 3.32
CA ALA A 138 8.40 -10.63 3.17
C ALA A 138 7.49 -11.30 2.13
N LEU A 139 6.23 -10.86 2.04
CA LEU A 139 5.25 -11.35 1.08
C LEU A 139 5.66 -11.04 -0.37
N THR A 140 6.39 -9.94 -0.61
CA THR A 140 6.69 -9.46 -1.96
C THR A 140 7.44 -10.50 -2.80
N LEU A 141 8.57 -11.01 -2.29
CA LEU A 141 9.36 -12.01 -3.01
C LEU A 141 8.62 -13.35 -3.15
N THR A 142 7.93 -13.78 -2.10
CA THR A 142 7.23 -15.07 -2.10
C THR A 142 6.03 -15.03 -3.06
N GLY A 143 5.22 -13.98 -3.01
CA GLY A 143 4.10 -13.78 -3.92
C GLY A 143 4.54 -13.63 -5.38
N ALA A 144 5.66 -12.94 -5.64
CA ALA A 144 6.21 -12.87 -7.00
C ALA A 144 6.63 -14.25 -7.54
N ARG A 145 7.17 -15.13 -6.68
CA ARG A 145 7.51 -16.51 -7.06
C ARG A 145 6.27 -17.34 -7.33
N ASP A 146 5.25 -17.28 -6.47
CA ASP A 146 3.99 -17.99 -6.65
C ASP A 146 3.29 -17.57 -7.95
N LEU A 147 3.26 -16.27 -8.22
CA LEU A 147 2.60 -15.68 -9.38
C LEU A 147 3.41 -15.77 -10.68
N SER A 148 4.69 -16.16 -10.62
CA SER A 148 5.53 -16.31 -11.81
C SER A 148 4.99 -17.33 -12.80
N ALA A 149 4.40 -18.43 -12.31
CA ALA A 149 3.83 -19.50 -13.13
C ALA A 149 2.65 -19.02 -14.00
N VAL A 150 1.96 -17.98 -13.56
CA VAL A 150 0.84 -17.35 -14.29
C VAL A 150 1.24 -16.04 -14.97
N GLY A 151 2.52 -15.68 -14.99
CA GLY A 151 3.02 -14.50 -15.71
C GLY A 151 2.57 -13.18 -15.10
N ILE A 152 2.46 -13.10 -13.76
CA ILE A 152 2.10 -11.88 -13.05
C ILE A 152 3.29 -11.42 -12.21
N ARG A 153 3.67 -10.15 -12.36
CA ARG A 153 4.71 -9.53 -11.52
C ARG A 153 4.12 -8.97 -10.23
N LEU A 154 4.90 -9.01 -9.16
CA LEU A 154 4.55 -8.43 -7.87
C LEU A 154 5.73 -7.68 -7.30
N ASN A 155 5.55 -6.40 -7.02
CA ASN A 155 6.54 -5.56 -6.35
C ASN A 155 5.88 -4.79 -5.20
N SER A 156 6.70 -4.22 -4.32
CA SER A 156 6.23 -3.32 -3.27
C SER A 156 6.97 -1.99 -3.29
N ILE A 157 6.27 -0.95 -2.89
CA ILE A 157 6.90 0.32 -2.51
C ILE A 157 6.96 0.36 -0.98
N ALA A 158 8.11 0.71 -0.42
CA ALA A 158 8.28 1.01 1.00
C ALA A 158 8.51 2.52 1.18
N PRO A 159 7.44 3.32 1.38
CA PRO A 159 7.59 4.76 1.54
C PRO A 159 8.24 5.11 2.88
N GLY A 160 9.02 6.19 2.87
CA GLY A 160 9.38 6.97 4.06
C GLY A 160 8.24 7.89 4.49
N THR A 161 8.55 9.07 5.01
CA THR A 161 7.51 10.06 5.34
C THR A 161 6.96 10.71 4.07
N VAL A 162 5.70 10.40 3.74
CA VAL A 162 4.96 10.98 2.60
C VAL A 162 3.88 11.95 3.10
N ARG A 163 3.67 13.04 2.37
CA ARG A 163 2.60 14.01 2.64
C ARG A 163 1.25 13.42 2.25
N THR A 164 0.58 12.80 3.22
CA THR A 164 -0.79 12.28 3.10
C THR A 164 -1.76 13.16 3.89
N PRO A 165 -3.10 13.04 3.71
CA PRO A 165 -4.07 13.88 4.42
C PRO A 165 -3.94 13.84 5.95
N ILE A 166 -3.42 12.75 6.55
CA ILE A 166 -3.19 12.69 8.01
C ILE A 166 -2.13 13.69 8.47
N MET A 167 -1.18 14.04 7.58
CA MET A 167 -0.11 15.00 7.85
C MET A 167 -0.62 16.44 7.84
N GLU A 168 -1.75 16.73 7.19
CA GLU A 168 -2.36 18.07 7.18
C GLU A 168 -2.91 18.46 8.55
N PHE A 169 -3.22 17.49 9.41
CA PHE A 169 -3.59 17.73 10.81
C PHE A 169 -2.36 17.98 11.71
N LEU A 170 -1.15 17.79 11.19
CA LEU A 170 0.07 18.11 11.91
C LEU A 170 0.47 19.56 11.61
N GLY A 171 0.64 20.37 12.65
CA GLY A 171 1.13 21.73 12.49
C GLY A 171 2.50 21.78 11.79
N GLU A 172 2.81 22.92 11.16
CA GLU A 172 4.01 23.11 10.33
C GLU A 172 5.32 22.72 11.05
N GLU A 173 5.42 22.97 12.35
CA GLU A 173 6.59 22.61 13.15
C GLU A 173 6.85 21.09 13.15
N LYS A 174 5.80 20.27 13.23
CA LYS A 174 5.95 18.80 13.18
C LYS A 174 6.33 18.34 11.77
N LEU A 175 5.77 18.96 10.74
CA LEU A 175 6.12 18.66 9.34
C LEU A 175 7.61 18.99 9.06
N ALA A 176 8.10 20.11 9.58
CA ALA A 176 9.51 20.49 9.47
C ALA A 176 10.42 19.46 10.14
N LYS A 177 10.08 18.99 11.35
CA LYS A 177 10.85 17.95 12.05
C LYS A 177 10.91 16.63 11.27
N PHE A 178 9.81 16.23 10.64
CA PHE A 178 9.85 15.05 9.76
C PHE A 178 10.77 15.26 8.56
N ALA A 179 10.73 16.44 7.94
CA ALA A 179 11.60 16.78 6.82
C ALA A 179 13.10 16.81 7.19
N GLU A 180 13.44 17.21 8.42
CA GLU A 180 14.83 17.23 8.91
C GLU A 180 15.48 15.83 8.93
N SER A 181 14.67 14.79 9.19
CA SER A 181 15.15 13.41 9.21
C SER A 181 15.38 12.82 7.82
N VAL A 182 14.99 13.52 6.75
CA VAL A 182 15.19 13.11 5.36
C VAL A 182 16.49 13.73 4.82
N PRO A 183 17.50 12.93 4.44
CA PRO A 183 18.76 13.45 3.90
C PRO A 183 18.61 14.33 2.66
N PHE A 184 18.01 13.80 1.59
CA PHE A 184 17.71 14.56 0.37
C PHE A 184 16.68 13.83 -0.53
N PRO A 185 15.68 14.53 -1.08
CA PRO A 185 15.35 15.94 -0.85
C PRO A 185 14.83 16.17 0.58
N LYS A 186 15.22 17.28 1.23
CA LYS A 186 14.86 17.61 2.63
C LYS A 186 13.40 18.03 2.78
N ARG A 187 12.47 17.13 2.47
CA ARG A 187 11.02 17.30 2.57
C ARG A 187 10.34 15.94 2.66
N LEU A 188 9.05 15.96 2.94
CA LEU A 188 8.21 14.78 2.77
C LEU A 188 8.10 14.45 1.27
N GLY A 189 7.98 13.16 0.96
CA GLY A 189 7.62 12.69 -0.37
C GLY A 189 6.21 13.18 -0.75
N THR A 190 5.95 13.33 -2.04
CA THR A 190 4.61 13.70 -2.54
C THR A 190 3.84 12.47 -3.03
N PRO A 191 2.49 12.52 -3.06
CA PRO A 191 1.69 11.47 -3.70
C PRO A 191 2.07 11.21 -5.16
N ASP A 192 2.46 12.25 -5.91
CA ASP A 192 2.88 12.12 -7.31
C ASP A 192 4.18 11.32 -7.46
N GLU A 193 5.13 11.47 -6.54
CA GLU A 193 6.37 10.67 -6.53
C GLU A 193 6.08 9.20 -6.25
N TYR A 194 5.12 8.92 -5.36
CA TYR A 194 4.63 7.57 -5.13
C TYR A 194 3.95 7.00 -6.38
N ALA A 195 3.04 7.77 -7.00
CA ALA A 195 2.33 7.35 -8.21
C ALA A 195 3.28 7.08 -9.38
N PHE A 196 4.30 7.92 -9.55
CA PHE A 196 5.33 7.76 -10.57
C PHE A 196 6.12 6.45 -10.38
N LEU A 197 6.53 6.13 -9.15
CA LEU A 197 7.19 4.85 -8.87
C LEU A 197 6.25 3.67 -9.08
N ALA A 198 4.98 3.77 -8.64
CA ALA A 198 4.00 2.71 -8.86
C ALA A 198 3.81 2.43 -10.36
N GLN A 199 3.68 3.47 -11.19
CA GLN A 199 3.63 3.34 -12.64
C GLN A 199 4.88 2.65 -13.19
N HIS A 200 6.08 3.06 -12.77
CA HIS A 200 7.32 2.42 -13.22
C HIS A 200 7.36 0.92 -12.89
N LEU A 201 6.95 0.54 -11.67
CA LEU A 201 6.89 -0.86 -11.24
C LEU A 201 5.85 -1.68 -12.02
N LEU A 202 4.77 -1.05 -12.48
CA LEU A 202 3.77 -1.69 -13.35
C LEU A 202 4.27 -1.85 -14.78
N GLU A 203 5.01 -0.89 -15.32
CA GLU A 203 5.41 -0.85 -16.73
C GLU A 203 6.74 -1.56 -17.06
N ASN A 204 7.70 -1.59 -16.12
CA ASN A 204 9.00 -2.21 -16.35
C ASN A 204 8.90 -3.74 -16.24
N PRO A 205 9.08 -4.50 -17.33
CA PRO A 205 8.79 -5.94 -17.34
C PRO A 205 9.83 -6.79 -16.59
N TYR A 206 10.96 -6.21 -16.19
CA TYR A 206 12.04 -6.96 -15.55
C TYR A 206 12.12 -6.77 -14.03
N ILE A 207 11.48 -5.73 -13.47
CA ILE A 207 11.38 -5.57 -12.02
C ILE A 207 10.29 -6.48 -11.46
N ASN A 208 10.69 -7.45 -10.64
CA ASN A 208 9.78 -8.42 -10.03
C ASN A 208 10.32 -8.92 -8.69
N GLY A 209 9.46 -9.08 -7.70
CA GLY A 209 9.82 -9.55 -6.36
C GLY A 209 10.61 -8.54 -5.53
N GLU A 210 10.61 -7.27 -5.91
CA GLU A 210 11.43 -6.23 -5.30
C GLU A 210 10.62 -5.32 -4.37
N VAL A 211 11.25 -4.86 -3.28
CA VAL A 211 10.71 -3.85 -2.38
C VAL A 211 11.52 -2.55 -2.51
N VAL A 212 10.98 -1.60 -3.27
CA VAL A 212 11.68 -0.34 -3.55
C VAL A 212 11.41 0.68 -2.45
N ARG A 213 12.47 1.14 -1.78
CA ARG A 213 12.37 2.26 -0.82
C ARG A 213 12.15 3.57 -1.54
N LEU A 214 11.14 4.33 -1.13
CA LEU A 214 10.84 5.67 -1.61
C LEU A 214 10.85 6.64 -0.42
N ASP A 215 12.03 7.08 -0.01
CA ASP A 215 12.22 7.68 1.31
C ASP A 215 13.22 8.85 1.37
N GLY A 216 13.75 9.33 0.25
CA GLY A 216 14.76 10.40 0.25
C GLY A 216 16.02 10.04 1.06
N ALA A 217 16.36 8.75 1.10
CA ALA A 217 17.43 8.15 1.90
C ALA A 217 17.20 8.19 3.42
N GLN A 218 15.97 8.45 3.87
CA GLN A 218 15.61 8.45 5.29
C GLN A 218 15.84 7.07 5.92
N ARG A 219 16.33 7.07 7.16
CA ARG A 219 16.40 5.88 8.02
C ARG A 219 15.72 6.21 9.33
N PHE A 220 14.64 5.52 9.64
CA PHE A 220 13.87 5.81 10.85
C PHE A 220 14.72 5.60 12.09
N GLN A 221 14.78 6.63 12.92
CA GLN A 221 15.37 6.56 14.26
C GLN A 221 14.33 5.97 15.22
N PRO A 222 14.73 5.49 16.40
CA PRO A 222 13.79 4.90 17.36
C PRO A 222 12.62 5.82 17.78
N LYS A 223 12.75 7.14 17.62
CA LYS A 223 11.75 8.16 17.94
C LYS A 223 11.64 9.18 16.83
#